data_AF-A0A328TVE2-F1
#
_entry.id   AF-A0A328TVE2-F1
#
_cell.length_a   1.000
_cell.length_b   1.000
_cell.length_c   1.000
_cell.angle_alpha   90.00
_cell.angle_beta   90.00
_cell.angle_gamma   90.00
#
_symmetry.space_group_name_H-M   'P 1'
#
loop_
_entity.id
_entity.type
_entity.pdbx_description
1 polymer ?
#
loop_
_entity_poly.entity_id
_entity_poly.type
_entity_poly.pdbx_seq_one_letter_code
_entity_poly.pdbx_strand_id
1 'polypeptide(L)' 'MQRNCMIQECSKPVKAKKMCSMHHQRWRRHGDPVVTKVRQPAEPTVCKWVKCEKTSVSKGYCSKHYYIYRIQQLQAQQNS' A
#
# COMPACT_ATOMS: atom_id res chain seq x y z
N MET A 1 -1.28 -22.31 26.51
CA MET A 1 -2.33 -22.61 25.51
C MET A 1 -2.33 -21.52 24.45
N GLN A 2 -1.76 -21.77 23.28
CA GLN A 2 -1.71 -20.77 22.20
C GLN A 2 -3.06 -20.77 21.49
N ARG A 3 -3.77 -19.62 21.48
CA ARG A 3 -5.03 -19.50 20.74
C ARG A 3 -4.69 -19.24 19.27
N ASN A 4 -5.13 -20.13 18.39
CA ASN A 4 -4.96 -20.00 16.95
C ASN A 4 -6.06 -19.13 16.33
N CYS A 5 -5.76 -18.52 15.19
CA CYS A 5 -6.71 -17.70 14.45
C CYS A 5 -7.98 -18.50 14.11
N MET A 6 -9.16 -17.87 14.24
CA MET A 6 -10.44 -18.50 13.91
C MET A 6 -10.69 -18.73 12.41
N ILE A 7 -9.76 -18.30 11.55
CA ILE A 7 -9.89 -18.41 10.09
C ILE A 7 -9.38 -19.79 9.70
N GLN A 8 -10.18 -20.51 8.89
CA GLN A 8 -9.81 -21.82 8.36
C GLN A 8 -8.46 -21.71 7.64
N GLU A 9 -7.60 -22.71 7.81
CA GLU A 9 -6.23 -22.73 7.27
C GLU A 9 -5.30 -21.61 7.78
N CYS A 10 -5.52 -21.10 9.00
CA CYS A 10 -4.62 -20.13 9.63
C CYS A 10 -4.12 -20.57 11.01
N SER A 11 -2.89 -21.11 11.06
CA SER A 11 -2.23 -21.52 12.31
C SER A 11 -1.49 -20.39 13.03
N LYS A 12 -1.73 -19.12 12.65
CA LYS A 12 -1.07 -17.97 13.28
C LYS A 12 -1.70 -17.66 14.64
N PRO A 13 -0.91 -17.17 15.62
CA PRO A 13 -1.43 -16.84 16.95
C PRO A 13 -2.44 -15.68 16.88
N VAL A 14 -3.47 -15.77 17.72
CA VAL A 14 -4.48 -14.71 17.90
C VAL A 14 -3.80 -13.48 18.51
N LYS A 15 -4.04 -12.33 17.89
CA LYS A 15 -3.64 -11.03 18.43
C LYS A 15 -4.83 -10.26 19.00
N ALA A 16 -5.97 -10.29 18.34
CA ALA A 16 -7.18 -9.57 18.76
C ALA A 16 -8.42 -10.21 18.12
N LYS A 17 -9.59 -10.10 18.76
CA LYS A 17 -10.88 -10.58 18.23
C LYS A 17 -10.85 -12.02 17.69
N LYS A 18 -10.15 -12.95 18.37
CA LYS A 18 -9.97 -14.36 17.92
C LYS A 18 -9.28 -14.50 16.55
N MET A 19 -8.60 -13.46 16.08
CA MET A 19 -7.94 -13.41 14.77
C MET A 19 -6.45 -13.07 14.91
N CYS A 20 -5.63 -13.52 13.96
CA CYS A 20 -4.24 -13.12 13.86
C CYS A 20 -4.13 -11.63 13.44
N SER A 21 -2.94 -11.04 13.56
CA SER A 21 -2.68 -9.64 13.20
C SER A 21 -3.12 -9.31 11.77
N MET A 22 -2.82 -10.19 10.82
CA MET A 22 -3.16 -10.05 9.40
C MET A 22 -4.68 -10.07 9.17
N HIS A 23 -5.39 -11.07 9.69
CA HIS A 23 -6.84 -11.18 9.52
C HIS A 23 -7.61 -10.08 10.23
N HIS A 24 -7.18 -9.70 11.44
CA HIS A 24 -7.76 -8.56 12.14
C HIS A 24 -7.54 -7.25 11.34
N GLN A 25 -6.38 -7.08 10.71
CA GLN A 25 -6.09 -5.90 9.88
C GLN A 25 -6.93 -5.87 8.61
N ARG A 26 -7.08 -7.00 7.91
CA ARG A 26 -7.95 -7.11 6.73
C ARG A 26 -9.40 -6.81 7.09
N TRP A 27 -9.91 -7.41 8.17
CA TRP A 27 -11.24 -7.13 8.70
C TRP A 27 -11.44 -5.65 9.04
N ARG A 28 -10.47 -5.00 9.71
CA ARG A 28 -10.58 -3.57 10.02
C ARG A 28 -10.61 -2.66 8.79
N ARG A 29 -9.94 -3.02 7.68
CA ARG A 29 -9.90 -2.17 6.48
C ARG A 29 -11.03 -2.46 5.50
N HIS A 30 -11.53 -3.70 5.45
CA HIS A 30 -12.40 -4.19 4.39
C HIS A 30 -13.66 -4.90 4.88
N GLY A 31 -13.84 -5.09 6.19
CA GLY A 31 -14.98 -5.82 6.78
C GLY A 31 -14.86 -7.35 6.72
N ASP A 32 -13.93 -7.88 5.92
CA ASP A 32 -13.73 -9.32 5.72
C ASP A 32 -12.24 -9.69 5.94
N PRO A 33 -11.95 -10.67 6.81
CA PRO A 33 -10.59 -11.13 7.07
C PRO A 33 -9.94 -11.90 5.93
N VAL A 34 -10.71 -12.59 5.11
CA VAL A 34 -10.17 -13.49 4.07
C VAL A 34 -9.84 -12.71 2.80
N VAL A 35 -10.37 -11.48 2.65
CA VAL A 35 -10.09 -10.60 1.51
C VAL A 35 -8.60 -10.49 1.25
N THR A 36 -8.22 -11.03 0.10
CA THR A 36 -6.87 -10.95 -0.45
C THR A 36 -6.97 -10.15 -1.74
N LYS A 37 -6.87 -8.82 -1.65
CA LYS A 37 -6.75 -7.98 -2.84
C LYS A 37 -5.33 -8.11 -3.36
N VAL A 38 -5.18 -8.83 -4.48
CA VAL A 38 -3.94 -8.77 -5.27
C VAL A 38 -3.77 -7.35 -5.78
N ARG A 39 -2.58 -6.78 -5.57
CA ARG A 39 -2.24 -5.47 -6.12
C ARG A 39 -2.07 -5.66 -7.63
N GLN A 40 -3.03 -5.18 -8.41
CA GLN A 40 -2.86 -5.13 -9.86
C GLN A 40 -1.75 -4.13 -10.19
N PRO A 41 -0.74 -4.52 -10.98
CA PRO A 41 0.25 -3.57 -11.45
C PRO A 41 -0.46 -2.51 -12.30
N ALA A 42 -0.22 -1.24 -12.00
CA ALA A 42 -0.65 -0.16 -12.88
C ALA A 42 0.07 -0.32 -14.22
N GLU A 43 -0.64 -0.02 -15.31
CA GLU A 43 -0.05 -0.02 -16.64
C GLU A 43 1.17 0.92 -16.70
N PRO A 44 2.31 0.47 -17.27
CA PRO A 44 3.53 1.25 -17.29
C PRO A 44 3.32 2.49 -18.16
N THR A 45 3.31 3.64 -17.51
CA THR A 45 3.16 4.95 -18.16
C THR A 45 4.51 5.64 -18.29
N VAL A 46 4.69 6.49 -19.29
CA VAL A 46 5.89 7.33 -19.39
C VAL A 46 5.89 8.42 -18.30
N CYS A 47 7.06 8.83 -17.85
CA CYS A 47 7.19 9.92 -16.89
C CYS A 47 6.63 11.22 -17.47
N LYS A 48 5.73 11.88 -16.75
CA LYS A 48 5.15 13.19 -17.08
C LYS A 48 6.14 14.36 -17.05
N TRP A 49 7.41 14.11 -16.74
CA TRP A 49 8.41 15.17 -16.62
C TRP A 49 8.94 15.52 -18.01
N VAL A 50 9.15 16.81 -18.26
CA VAL A 50 9.61 17.31 -19.58
C VAL A 50 10.94 16.64 -19.96
N LYS A 51 10.99 16.06 -21.17
CA LYS A 51 12.15 15.31 -21.69
C LYS A 51 12.57 14.12 -20.79
N CYS A 52 11.61 13.36 -20.27
CA CYS A 52 11.89 12.12 -19.55
C CYS A 52 11.19 10.92 -20.19
N GLU A 53 11.99 9.98 -20.69
CA GLU A 53 11.51 8.76 -21.36
C GLU A 53 11.42 7.56 -20.41
N LYS A 54 11.70 7.75 -19.12
CA LYS A 54 11.65 6.67 -18.13
C LYS A 54 10.23 6.29 -17.79
N THR A 55 10.03 5.03 -17.42
CA THR A 55 8.75 4.53 -16.89
C THR A 55 8.42 5.17 -15.54
N SER A 56 7.16 5.56 -15.40
CA SER A 56 6.56 6.08 -14.18
C SER A 56 6.37 4.96 -13.16
N VAL A 57 6.72 5.27 -11.91
CA VAL A 57 6.56 4.36 -10.76
C VAL A 57 5.41 4.81 -9.87
N SER A 58 5.17 6.11 -9.75
CA SER A 58 4.13 6.66 -8.88
C SER A 58 3.69 8.04 -9.36
N LYS A 59 2.38 8.32 -9.29
CA LYS A 59 1.76 9.60 -9.68
C LYS A 59 2.11 10.11 -11.09
N GLY A 60 2.53 9.22 -12.00
CA GLY A 60 2.95 9.60 -13.35
C GLY A 60 4.41 10.04 -13.44
N TYR A 61 5.23 9.85 -12.41
CA TYR A 61 6.65 10.20 -12.41
C TYR A 61 7.54 8.98 -12.20
N CYS A 62 8.71 8.98 -12.84
CA CYS A 62 9.78 8.03 -12.53
C CYS A 62 10.30 8.28 -11.11
N SER A 63 11.04 7.32 -10.51
CA SER A 63 11.50 7.43 -9.12
C SER A 63 12.21 8.76 -8.79
N LYS A 64 13.04 9.25 -9.71
CA LYS A 64 13.78 10.53 -9.55
C LYS A 64 12.84 11.74 -9.59
N HIS A 65 11.94 11.80 -10.55
CA HIS A 65 11.01 12.92 -10.70
C HIS A 65 9.89 12.88 -9.65
N TYR A 66 9.52 11.70 -9.16
CA TYR A 66 8.59 11.55 -8.03
C TYR A 66 9.20 12.15 -6.75
N TYR A 67 10.50 11.94 -6.51
CA TYR A 67 11.20 12.54 -5.39
C TYR A 67 11.18 14.07 -5.47
N ILE A 68 11.54 14.64 -6.61
CA ILE A 68 11.53 16.10 -6.82
C ILE A 68 10.11 16.67 -6.65
N TYR A 69 9.12 16.05 -7.30
CA TYR A 69 7.71 16.42 -7.15
C TYR A 69 7.27 16.41 -5.68
N ARG A 70 7.66 15.39 -4.92
CA ARG A 70 7.32 15.30 -3.48
C ARG A 70 7.94 16.44 -2.68
N ILE A 71 9.20 16.79 -2.92
CA ILE A 71 9.87 17.88 -2.22
C ILE A 71 9.22 19.23 -2.53
N GLN A 72 8.92 19.50 -3.80
CA GLN A 72 8.24 20.73 -4.22
C GLN A 72 6.87 20.89 -3.54
N GLN A 73 6.11 19.80 -3.43
CA GLN A 73 4.80 19.80 -2.76
C GLN A 73 4.90 20.07 -1.25
N LEU A 74 5.97 19.63 -0.59
CA LEU A 74 6.20 19.90 0.82
C LEU A 74 6.62 21.36 1.06
N GLN A 75 7.47 21.91 0.19
CA GLN A 75 7.88 23.32 0.24
C GLN A 75 6.69 24.27 0.03
N ALA A 76 5.78 23.91 -0.88
CA ALA A 76 4.56 24.68 -1.12
C ALA A 76 3.63 24.74 0.10
N GLN A 77 3.63 23.71 0.95
CA GLN A 77 2.81 23.64 2.17
C GLN A 77 3.42 24.40 3.36
N GLN A 78 4.73 24.69 3.33
CA GLN A 78 5.41 25.43 4.39
C GLN A 78 5.41 26.95 4.16
N ASN A 79 5.10 27.38 2.94
CA ASN A 79 5.09 28.79 2.54
C ASN A 79 3.64 29.33 2.39
N SER A 80 2.67 28.74 3.10
CA SER A 80 1.27 29.17 3.20
C SER A 80 0.86 29.32 4.65
#